data_AF-A0A953TYE1-F1
#
_entry.id   AF-A0A953TYE1-F1
#
_cell.length_a   1.000
_cell.length_b   1.000
_cell.length_c   1.000
_cell.angle_alpha   90.00
_cell.angle_beta   90.00
_cell.angle_gamma   90.00
#
_symmetry.space_group_name_H-M   'P 1'
#
loop_
_entity.id
_entity.type
_entity.pdbx_description
1 polymer ?
#
loop_
_entity_poly.entity_id
_entity_poly.type
_entity_poly.pdbx_seq_one_letter_code
_entity_poly.pdbx_strand_id
1 'polypeptide(L)'
;MVARSQPSRAQSARAGRAYKYVHLDVFTDRRYQGNQLLVFTDPAGLDTEMMQSMTKESNYSECTFVLPPEQAGTDYRVRIFTRTAETPFAGHPTIGTAFALAHTGALKPGTAKTTFGLGVGPTAIDLEWKDGKLVFAWMTQLKPTFGKAVTDAPALAAALGLDAAAVRLKPDLIPAGQEVNCGSNFFIVPLATRQAVDAAVTM
;
A
#
# COMPACT_ATOMS: atom_id res chain seq x y z
N MET A 1 25.91 -33.09 -42.77
CA MET A 1 24.56 -32.82 -42.23
C MET A 1 24.70 -32.75 -40.71
N VAL A 2 24.97 -31.57 -40.16
CA VAL A 2 25.29 -31.41 -38.72
C VAL A 2 23.98 -31.27 -37.96
N ALA A 3 23.65 -32.27 -37.15
CA ALA A 3 22.49 -32.25 -36.26
C ALA A 3 22.66 -31.12 -35.25
N ARG A 4 21.73 -30.15 -35.27
CA ARG A 4 21.64 -29.14 -34.21
C ARG A 4 21.07 -29.83 -32.98
N SER A 5 21.91 -30.02 -31.95
CA SER A 5 21.47 -30.45 -30.64
C SER A 5 20.52 -29.40 -30.07
N GLN A 6 19.32 -29.84 -29.65
CA GLN A 6 18.46 -28.99 -28.83
C GLN A 6 19.10 -28.80 -27.45
N PRO A 7 19.08 -27.58 -26.89
CA PRO A 7 19.62 -27.34 -25.57
C PRO A 7 18.82 -28.12 -24.53
N SER A 8 19.51 -28.63 -23.50
CA SER A 8 18.89 -29.39 -22.43
C SER A 8 17.90 -28.51 -21.63
N ARG A 9 16.91 -29.15 -20.98
CA ARG A 9 15.86 -28.50 -20.16
C ARG A 9 16.43 -27.54 -19.10
N ALA A 10 17.70 -27.70 -18.70
CA ALA A 10 18.41 -26.83 -17.77
C ALA A 10 18.89 -25.49 -18.37
N GLN A 11 19.11 -25.40 -19.69
CA GLN A 11 19.54 -24.17 -20.37
C GLN A 11 18.38 -23.20 -20.66
N SER A 12 17.13 -23.66 -20.57
CA SER A 12 15.92 -22.84 -20.71
C SER A 12 15.60 -22.01 -19.45
N ALA A 13 16.23 -22.30 -18.31
CA ALA A 13 15.95 -21.65 -17.02
C ALA A 13 16.58 -20.24 -16.84
N ARG A 14 17.29 -19.72 -17.84
CA ARG A 14 17.99 -18.42 -17.78
C ARG A 14 17.47 -17.36 -18.76
N ALA A 15 16.42 -17.64 -19.53
CA ALA A 15 15.70 -16.58 -20.22
C ALA A 15 14.89 -15.82 -19.17
N GLY A 16 15.38 -14.63 -18.77
CA GLY A 16 14.74 -13.81 -17.73
C GLY A 16 13.26 -13.61 -18.05
N ARG A 17 12.38 -14.10 -17.17
CA ARG A 17 10.94 -13.90 -17.31
C ARG A 17 10.65 -12.41 -17.11
N ALA A 18 10.03 -11.78 -18.10
CA ALA A 18 9.58 -10.40 -17.98
C ALA A 18 8.27 -10.34 -17.18
N TYR A 19 8.17 -9.39 -16.26
CA TYR A 19 6.97 -9.12 -15.48
C TYR A 19 6.44 -7.73 -15.80
N LYS A 20 5.11 -7.63 -15.93
CA LYS A 20 4.44 -6.35 -16.19
C LYS A 20 4.10 -5.70 -14.85
N TYR A 21 4.39 -4.41 -14.75
CA TYR A 21 3.93 -3.58 -13.65
C TYR A 21 3.37 -2.27 -14.16
N VAL A 22 2.53 -1.65 -13.34
CA VAL A 22 2.09 -0.26 -13.50
C VAL A 22 2.78 0.56 -12.43
N HIS A 23 3.39 1.67 -12.82
CA HIS A 23 3.93 2.68 -11.90
C HIS A 23 2.88 3.77 -11.71
N LEU A 24 2.48 4.00 -10.46
CA LEU A 24 1.49 5.00 -10.09
C LEU A 24 2.04 5.99 -9.06
N ASP A 25 1.55 7.22 -9.18
CA ASP A 25 1.54 8.21 -8.12
C ASP A 25 0.13 8.20 -7.49
N VAL A 26 -0.01 7.67 -6.27
CA VAL A 26 -1.30 7.48 -5.59
C VAL A 26 -1.66 8.71 -4.75
N PHE A 27 -2.97 8.99 -4.64
CA PHE A 27 -3.53 10.16 -3.93
C PHE A 27 -3.13 11.52 -4.53
N THR A 28 -2.94 11.55 -5.85
CA THR A 28 -2.65 12.78 -6.60
C THR A 28 -3.21 12.68 -8.01
N ASP A 29 -3.49 13.81 -8.63
CA ASP A 29 -3.75 13.97 -10.06
C ASP A 29 -2.55 14.57 -10.82
N ARG A 30 -1.46 14.88 -10.11
CA ARG A 30 -0.20 15.43 -10.64
C ARG A 30 0.89 14.38 -10.61
N ARG A 31 1.62 14.26 -11.72
CA ARG A 31 2.79 13.38 -11.84
C ARG A 31 3.86 13.75 -10.82
N TYR A 32 4.54 12.73 -10.29
CA TYR A 32 5.65 12.83 -9.35
C TYR A 32 5.28 13.48 -8.02
N GLN A 33 4.02 13.33 -7.61
CA GLN A 33 3.49 13.78 -6.32
C GLN A 33 2.78 12.61 -5.63
N GLY A 34 2.22 12.82 -4.44
CA GLY A 34 1.53 11.74 -3.74
C GLY A 34 2.49 10.64 -3.29
N ASN A 35 2.02 9.39 -3.29
CA ASN A 35 2.81 8.24 -2.86
C ASN A 35 3.01 7.22 -4.00
N GLN A 36 4.25 6.85 -4.25
CA GLN A 36 4.66 6.00 -5.37
C GLN A 36 4.28 4.54 -5.11
N LEU A 37 3.84 3.86 -6.16
CA LEU A 37 3.49 2.44 -6.09
C LEU A 37 3.84 1.71 -7.39
N LEU A 38 4.46 0.55 -7.26
CA LEU A 38 4.52 -0.44 -8.34
C LEU A 38 3.47 -1.53 -8.10
N VAL A 39 2.64 -1.77 -9.10
CA VAL A 39 1.62 -2.82 -9.09
C VAL A 39 1.95 -3.85 -10.15
N PHE A 40 2.38 -5.04 -9.74
CA PHE A 40 2.61 -6.18 -10.62
C PHE A 40 1.28 -6.87 -10.92
N THR A 41 0.79 -6.72 -12.15
CA THR A 41 -0.56 -7.18 -12.54
C THR A 41 -0.60 -8.62 -13.06
N ASP A 42 0.55 -9.20 -13.37
CA ASP A 42 0.69 -10.62 -13.76
C ASP A 42 1.97 -11.21 -13.15
N PRO A 43 2.00 -11.44 -11.83
CA PRO A 43 3.15 -11.94 -11.09
C PRO A 43 3.24 -13.48 -11.10
N ALA A 44 2.62 -14.16 -12.08
CA ALA A 44 2.55 -15.62 -12.09
C ALA A 44 3.94 -16.28 -12.02
N GLY A 45 4.11 -17.22 -11.10
CA GLY A 45 5.37 -17.93 -10.87
C GLY A 45 6.37 -17.20 -9.98
N LEU A 46 6.05 -16.02 -9.46
CA LEU A 46 6.83 -15.40 -8.38
C LEU A 46 6.50 -16.08 -7.06
N ASP A 47 7.53 -16.46 -6.31
CA ASP A 47 7.41 -16.82 -4.91
C ASP A 47 7.52 -15.57 -4.01
N THR A 48 7.33 -15.77 -2.70
CA THR A 48 7.40 -14.70 -1.70
C THR A 48 8.78 -14.02 -1.66
N GLU A 49 9.87 -14.79 -1.79
CA GLU A 49 11.23 -14.26 -1.72
C GLU A 49 11.52 -13.33 -2.91
N MET A 50 11.06 -13.70 -4.11
CA MET A 50 11.19 -12.87 -5.29
C MET A 50 10.33 -11.61 -5.20
N MET A 51 9.06 -11.71 -4.74
CA MET A 51 8.21 -10.53 -4.51
C MET A 51 8.86 -9.55 -3.52
N GLN A 52 9.42 -10.05 -2.43
CA GLN A 52 10.15 -9.25 -1.45
C GLN A 52 11.42 -8.62 -2.03
N SER A 53 12.17 -9.37 -2.83
CA SER A 53 13.40 -8.90 -3.48
C SER A 53 13.12 -7.81 -4.51
N MET A 54 12.08 -7.98 -5.32
CA MET A 54 11.65 -6.96 -6.29
C MET A 54 11.17 -5.68 -5.60
N THR A 55 10.45 -5.82 -4.49
CA THR A 55 10.02 -4.68 -3.68
C THR A 55 11.22 -3.92 -3.11
N LYS A 56 12.20 -4.65 -2.57
CA LYS A 56 13.44 -4.05 -2.05
C LYS A 56 14.23 -3.33 -3.15
N GLU A 57 14.34 -3.93 -4.33
CA GLU A 57 15.03 -3.35 -5.51
C GLU A 57 14.38 -2.04 -5.96
N SER A 58 13.05 -1.94 -5.92
CA SER A 58 12.33 -0.72 -6.34
C SER A 58 12.64 0.51 -5.48
N ASN A 59 13.07 0.31 -4.24
CA ASN A 59 13.23 1.34 -3.21
C ASN A 59 11.97 2.20 -2.94
N TYR A 60 10.78 1.76 -3.38
CA TYR A 60 9.52 2.37 -2.98
C TYR A 60 9.11 1.86 -1.60
N SER A 61 8.20 2.59 -0.93
CA SER A 61 7.73 2.18 0.39
C SER A 61 7.05 0.81 0.32
N GLU A 62 6.26 0.58 -0.74
CA GLU A 62 5.58 -0.68 -1.01
C GLU A 62 5.48 -1.03 -2.50
N CYS A 63 5.26 -2.32 -2.76
CA CYS A 63 4.78 -2.85 -4.05
C CYS A 63 3.56 -3.76 -3.81
N THR A 64 2.67 -3.87 -4.80
CA THR A 64 1.59 -4.87 -4.78
C THR A 64 1.73 -5.90 -5.89
N PHE A 65 1.25 -7.10 -5.61
CA PHE A 65 1.23 -8.22 -6.54
C PHE A 65 -0.20 -8.76 -6.62
N VAL A 66 -0.79 -8.65 -7.82
CA VAL A 66 -2.18 -9.07 -8.06
C VAL A 66 -2.20 -10.51 -8.55
N LEU A 67 -2.87 -11.37 -7.80
CA LEU A 67 -2.98 -12.80 -8.03
C LEU A 67 -4.45 -13.19 -8.26
N PRO A 68 -4.71 -14.37 -8.86
CA PRO A 68 -6.04 -14.94 -8.88
C PRO A 68 -6.64 -15.01 -7.46
N PRO A 69 -7.96 -14.86 -7.30
CA PRO A 69 -8.61 -14.93 -5.99
C PRO A 69 -8.44 -16.32 -5.37
N GLU A 70 -8.24 -16.37 -4.05
CA GLU A 70 -8.03 -17.62 -3.30
C GLU A 70 -9.17 -17.96 -2.34
N GLN A 71 -10.10 -17.03 -2.11
CA GLN A 71 -11.22 -17.21 -1.20
C GLN A 71 -12.53 -16.73 -1.84
N ALA A 72 -13.64 -17.40 -1.50
CA ALA A 72 -14.97 -17.01 -1.95
C ALA A 72 -15.28 -15.55 -1.54
N GLY A 73 -15.91 -14.80 -2.44
CA GLY A 73 -16.25 -13.39 -2.21
C GLY A 73 -15.11 -12.40 -2.46
N THR A 74 -13.98 -12.84 -3.05
CA THR A 74 -12.93 -11.96 -3.56
C THR A 74 -12.77 -12.07 -5.06
N ASP A 75 -12.46 -10.96 -5.72
CA ASP A 75 -12.21 -10.89 -7.15
C ASP A 75 -10.72 -11.04 -7.48
N TYR A 76 -9.86 -10.56 -6.58
CA TYR A 76 -8.40 -10.61 -6.70
C TYR A 76 -7.78 -10.92 -5.34
N ARG A 77 -6.70 -11.70 -5.32
CA ARG A 77 -5.79 -11.72 -4.17
C ARG A 77 -4.74 -10.63 -4.37
N VAL A 78 -4.53 -9.78 -3.38
CA VAL A 78 -3.51 -8.72 -3.45
C VAL A 78 -2.54 -8.91 -2.30
N ARG A 79 -1.27 -9.15 -2.63
CA ARG A 79 -0.19 -9.19 -1.65
C ARG A 79 0.54 -7.86 -1.66
N ILE A 80 0.89 -7.35 -0.47
CA ILE A 80 1.53 -6.04 -0.30
C ILE A 80 2.84 -6.25 0.43
N PHE A 81 3.93 -5.81 -0.17
CA PHE A 81 5.25 -5.90 0.42
C PHE A 81 5.76 -4.51 0.71
N THR A 82 6.34 -4.34 1.88
CA THR A 82 7.25 -3.24 2.20
C THR A 82 8.67 -3.66 1.81
N ARG A 83 9.66 -2.77 1.97
CA ARG A 83 11.07 -3.09 1.74
C ARG A 83 11.63 -4.20 2.63
N THR A 84 10.98 -4.50 3.74
CA THR A 84 11.50 -5.42 4.78
C THR A 84 10.64 -6.67 4.98
N ALA A 85 9.33 -6.58 4.75
CA ALA A 85 8.40 -7.68 4.97
C ALA A 85 7.10 -7.51 4.17
N GLU A 86 6.37 -8.61 3.99
CA GLU A 86 4.96 -8.56 3.61
C GLU A 86 4.14 -7.88 4.72
N THR A 87 3.22 -6.99 4.34
CA THR A 87 2.24 -6.39 5.26
C THR A 87 0.84 -6.89 4.94
N PRO A 88 0.01 -7.20 5.94
CA PRO A 88 -1.33 -7.73 5.70
C PRO A 88 -2.28 -6.70 5.07
N PHE A 89 -1.97 -5.41 5.19
CA PHE A 89 -2.80 -4.31 4.72
C PHE A 89 -1.98 -3.02 4.57
N ALA A 90 -2.37 -2.18 3.61
CA ALA A 90 -1.94 -0.79 3.51
C ALA A 90 -2.92 0.01 2.64
N GLY A 91 -3.13 1.29 2.97
CA GLY A 91 -4.11 2.15 2.32
C GLY A 91 -3.77 2.48 0.85
N HIS A 92 -2.72 3.27 0.62
CA HIS A 92 -2.35 3.68 -0.75
C HIS A 92 -2.07 2.48 -1.69
N PRO A 93 -1.46 1.35 -1.27
CA PRO A 93 -1.25 0.21 -2.15
C PRO A 93 -2.57 -0.43 -2.59
N THR A 94 -3.57 -0.47 -1.70
CA THR A 94 -4.91 -0.99 -2.02
C THR A 94 -5.62 -0.10 -3.04
N ILE A 95 -5.68 1.22 -2.83
CA ILE A 95 -6.32 2.14 -3.79
C ILE A 95 -5.56 2.14 -5.12
N GLY A 96 -4.24 2.27 -5.09
CA GLY A 96 -3.41 2.29 -6.30
C GLY A 96 -3.56 1.01 -7.13
N THR A 97 -3.74 -0.14 -6.48
CA THR A 97 -4.02 -1.42 -7.16
C THR A 97 -5.34 -1.39 -7.94
N ALA A 98 -6.40 -0.79 -7.40
CA ALA A 98 -7.67 -0.64 -8.12
C ALA A 98 -7.49 0.23 -9.39
N PHE A 99 -6.74 1.33 -9.29
CA PHE A 99 -6.41 2.18 -10.44
C PHE A 99 -5.55 1.44 -11.47
N ALA A 100 -4.58 0.62 -11.06
CA ALA A 100 -3.78 -0.20 -11.95
C ALA A 100 -4.62 -1.25 -12.70
N LEU A 101 -5.57 -1.89 -12.01
CA LEU A 101 -6.48 -2.87 -12.62
C LEU A 101 -7.46 -2.21 -13.58
N ALA A 102 -7.95 -1.01 -13.27
CA ALA A 102 -8.74 -0.21 -14.21
C ALA A 102 -7.91 0.20 -15.44
N HIS A 103 -6.67 0.64 -15.24
CA HIS A 103 -5.77 1.07 -16.33
C HIS A 103 -5.44 -0.07 -17.31
N THR A 104 -5.19 -1.27 -16.78
CA THR A 104 -4.91 -2.47 -17.59
C THR A 104 -6.17 -3.09 -18.20
N GLY A 105 -7.36 -2.57 -17.88
CA GLY A 105 -8.64 -3.09 -18.35
C GLY A 105 -9.06 -4.40 -17.69
N ALA A 106 -8.41 -4.80 -16.59
CA ALA A 106 -8.83 -5.92 -15.75
C ALA A 106 -10.13 -5.57 -15.01
N LEU A 107 -10.24 -4.35 -14.47
CA LEU A 107 -11.51 -3.78 -14.04
C LEU A 107 -12.16 -3.05 -15.21
N LYS A 108 -13.40 -3.41 -15.54
CA LYS A 108 -14.14 -2.82 -16.65
C LYS A 108 -14.79 -1.49 -16.23
N PRO A 109 -14.86 -0.51 -17.13
CA PRO A 109 -15.61 0.72 -16.85
C PRO A 109 -17.05 0.43 -16.45
N GLY A 110 -17.54 1.13 -15.42
CA GLY A 110 -18.87 0.92 -14.86
C GLY A 110 -18.97 -0.17 -13.80
N THR A 111 -17.90 -0.94 -13.53
CA THR A 111 -17.84 -1.83 -12.37
C THR A 111 -18.00 -1.01 -11.09
N ALA A 112 -19.12 -1.17 -10.38
CA ALA A 112 -19.41 -0.36 -9.19
C ALA A 112 -18.55 -0.71 -7.97
N LYS A 113 -18.17 -1.98 -7.82
CA LYS A 113 -17.39 -2.49 -6.69
C LYS A 113 -16.46 -3.61 -7.12
N THR A 114 -15.37 -3.78 -6.39
CA THR A 114 -14.53 -5.00 -6.42
C THR A 114 -14.07 -5.34 -5.01
N THR A 115 -13.75 -6.60 -4.75
CA THR A 115 -13.29 -7.06 -3.45
C THR A 115 -11.90 -7.68 -3.56
N PHE A 116 -10.95 -7.12 -2.82
CA PHE A 116 -9.59 -7.67 -2.72
C PHE A 116 -9.47 -8.60 -1.51
N GLY A 117 -8.87 -9.76 -1.72
CA GLY A 117 -8.37 -10.61 -0.64
C GLY A 117 -7.03 -10.07 -0.15
N LEU A 118 -7.04 -9.46 1.04
CA LEU A 118 -5.86 -8.97 1.74
C LEU A 118 -5.55 -9.84 2.97
N GLY A 119 -4.41 -9.63 3.62
CA GLY A 119 -4.04 -10.32 4.86
C GLY A 119 -4.94 -10.00 6.05
N VAL A 120 -5.82 -9.02 5.91
CA VAL A 120 -6.88 -8.65 6.87
C VAL A 120 -8.27 -9.19 6.47
N GLY A 121 -8.35 -10.00 5.42
CA GLY A 121 -9.60 -10.55 4.88
C GLY A 121 -10.12 -9.80 3.64
N PRO A 122 -11.32 -10.16 3.15
CA PRO A 122 -11.97 -9.49 2.02
C PRO A 122 -12.19 -8.00 2.31
N THR A 123 -11.65 -7.15 1.44
CA THR A 123 -11.76 -5.68 1.54
C THR A 123 -12.49 -5.15 0.31
N ALA A 124 -13.69 -4.62 0.52
CA ALA A 124 -14.51 -4.05 -0.54
C ALA A 124 -14.01 -2.66 -0.94
N ILE A 125 -13.95 -2.44 -2.25
CA ILE A 125 -13.56 -1.18 -2.88
C ILE A 125 -14.73 -0.70 -3.74
N ASP A 126 -15.29 0.45 -3.40
CA ASP A 126 -16.30 1.13 -4.21
C ASP A 126 -15.61 2.00 -5.27
N LEU A 127 -16.09 1.96 -6.51
CA LEU A 127 -15.43 2.55 -7.66
C LEU A 127 -16.32 3.60 -8.33
N GLU A 128 -15.78 4.79 -8.53
CA GLU A 128 -16.46 5.87 -9.23
C GLU A 128 -15.82 6.12 -10.60
N TRP A 129 -16.66 6.09 -11.63
CA TRP A 129 -16.23 6.20 -13.03
C TRP A 129 -16.80 7.46 -13.68
N LYS A 130 -16.01 8.08 -14.55
CA LYS A 130 -16.43 9.18 -15.42
C LYS A 130 -15.80 9.00 -16.79
N ASP A 131 -16.61 9.07 -17.84
CA ASP A 131 -16.19 8.96 -19.25
C ASP A 131 -15.29 7.73 -19.50
N GLY A 132 -15.66 6.60 -18.89
CA GLY A 132 -14.93 5.33 -19.03
C GLY A 132 -13.63 5.23 -18.21
N LYS A 133 -13.29 6.24 -17.40
CA LYS A 133 -12.09 6.27 -16.55
C LYS A 133 -12.46 6.18 -15.08
N LEU A 134 -11.69 5.43 -14.30
CA LEU A 134 -11.82 5.44 -12.85
C LEU A 134 -11.33 6.80 -12.34
N VAL A 135 -12.17 7.53 -11.61
CA VAL A 135 -11.86 8.86 -11.06
C VAL A 135 -11.73 8.86 -9.55
N PHE A 136 -12.35 7.90 -8.88
CA PHE A 136 -12.24 7.74 -7.43
C PHE A 136 -12.40 6.28 -7.02
N ALA A 137 -11.80 5.91 -5.89
CA ALA A 137 -12.01 4.62 -5.26
C ALA A 137 -12.07 4.79 -3.74
N TRP A 138 -13.07 4.19 -3.11
CA TRP A 138 -13.25 4.18 -1.66
C TRP A 138 -12.94 2.79 -1.13
N MET A 139 -12.27 2.72 0.02
CA MET A 139 -12.15 1.47 0.77
C MET A 139 -12.85 1.59 2.10
N THR A 140 -13.41 0.48 2.58
CA THR A 140 -13.85 0.36 3.96
C THR A 140 -12.75 -0.31 4.78
N GLN A 141 -12.14 0.44 5.70
CA GLN A 141 -11.12 -0.08 6.62
C GLN A 141 -11.74 -0.74 7.85
N LEU A 142 -10.91 -1.48 8.61
CA LEU A 142 -11.31 -1.98 9.92
C LEU A 142 -11.63 -0.82 10.86
N LYS A 143 -12.57 -1.03 11.78
CA LYS A 143 -12.86 -0.06 12.85
C LYS A 143 -11.58 0.17 13.67
N PRO A 144 -11.30 1.43 14.06
CA PRO A 144 -10.11 1.72 14.83
C PRO A 144 -10.13 1.01 16.18
N THR A 145 -9.02 0.41 16.55
CA THR A 145 -8.72 0.04 17.94
C THR A 145 -7.66 0.97 18.48
N PHE A 146 -7.74 1.25 19.78
CA PHE A 146 -6.89 2.22 20.45
C PHE A 146 -6.00 1.50 21.46
N GLY A 147 -4.69 1.69 21.32
CA GLY A 147 -3.66 1.07 22.15
C GLY A 147 -3.12 2.02 23.20
N LYS A 148 -1.81 1.94 23.44
CA LYS A 148 -1.13 2.72 24.47
C LYS A 148 -1.30 4.23 24.23
N ALA A 149 -1.71 4.94 25.28
CA ALA A 149 -1.73 6.39 25.31
C ALA A 149 -0.50 6.93 26.05
N VAL A 150 0.01 8.07 25.59
CA VAL A 150 1.08 8.84 26.23
C VAL A 150 0.50 10.20 26.59
N THR A 151 0.69 10.60 27.84
CA THR A 151 0.23 11.90 28.37
C THR A 151 1.36 12.92 28.53
N ASP A 152 2.61 12.46 28.48
CA ASP A 152 3.81 13.30 28.57
C ASP A 152 4.07 14.03 27.24
N ALA A 153 3.37 15.14 27.04
CA ALA A 153 3.53 16.00 25.87
C ALA A 153 4.95 16.55 25.70
N PRO A 154 5.66 17.03 26.75
CA PRO A 154 7.06 17.44 26.61
C PRO A 154 7.97 16.34 26.05
N ALA A 155 7.84 15.11 26.54
CA ALA A 155 8.65 14.00 26.02
C ALA A 155 8.32 13.68 24.55
N LEU A 156 7.04 13.71 24.17
CA LEU A 156 6.62 13.51 22.78
C LEU A 156 7.14 14.61 21.86
N ALA A 157 7.04 15.88 22.29
CA ALA A 157 7.55 17.00 21.52
C ALA A 157 9.06 16.87 21.31
N ALA A 158 9.81 16.53 22.35
CA ALA A 158 11.25 16.30 22.26
C ALA A 158 11.61 15.17 21.28
N ALA A 159 10.86 14.06 21.28
CA ALA A 159 11.05 12.97 20.33
C ALA A 159 10.77 13.36 18.87
N LEU A 160 9.96 14.40 18.65
CA LEU A 160 9.65 14.97 17.34
C LEU A 160 10.51 16.21 16.99
N GLY A 161 11.48 16.56 17.83
CA GLY A 161 12.31 17.76 17.63
C GLY A 161 11.56 19.09 17.80
N LEU A 162 10.48 19.11 18.58
CA LEU A 162 9.57 20.24 18.76
C LEU A 162 9.60 20.79 20.20
N ASP A 163 9.14 22.03 20.35
CA ASP A 163 8.80 22.59 21.65
C ASP A 163 7.53 21.95 22.22
N ALA A 164 7.43 21.80 23.55
CA ALA A 164 6.29 21.19 24.22
C ALA A 164 4.94 21.86 23.87
N ALA A 165 4.94 23.18 23.63
CA ALA A 165 3.75 23.92 23.22
C ALA A 165 3.22 23.54 21.83
N ALA A 166 4.02 22.84 21.02
CA ALA A 166 3.61 22.34 19.71
C ALA A 166 2.63 21.18 19.80
N VAL A 167 2.65 20.40 20.89
CA VAL A 167 1.70 19.30 21.12
C VAL A 167 0.37 19.85 21.61
N ARG A 168 -0.69 19.56 20.87
CA ARG A 168 -2.04 20.03 21.19
C ARG A 168 -2.64 19.16 22.29
N LEU A 169 -2.67 19.70 23.50
CA LEU A 169 -3.37 19.08 24.61
C LEU A 169 -4.88 19.39 24.57
N LYS A 170 -5.68 18.33 24.59
CA LYS A 170 -7.11 18.37 24.93
C LYS A 170 -7.43 17.13 25.77
N PRO A 171 -6.98 17.07 27.03
CA PRO A 171 -6.98 15.84 27.84
C PRO A 171 -8.36 15.18 27.96
N ASP A 172 -9.43 15.99 27.95
CA ASP A 172 -10.82 15.51 28.03
C ASP A 172 -11.35 14.89 26.72
N LEU A 173 -10.59 14.99 25.62
CA LEU A 173 -10.99 14.54 24.29
C LEU A 173 -9.96 13.60 23.64
N ILE A 174 -8.67 13.93 23.74
CA ILE A 174 -7.57 13.19 23.12
C ILE A 174 -6.31 13.24 24.01
N PRO A 175 -5.60 12.11 24.17
CA PRO A 175 -4.30 12.11 24.85
C PRO A 175 -3.24 12.87 24.04
N ALA A 176 -2.08 13.12 24.65
CA ALA A 176 -0.96 13.79 23.97
C ALA A 176 -0.37 12.94 22.84
N GLY A 177 -0.50 11.61 22.91
CA GLY A 177 -0.26 10.71 21.80
C GLY A 177 -0.92 9.35 22.02
N GLN A 178 -1.28 8.65 20.96
CA GLN A 178 -1.96 7.35 21.07
C GLN A 178 -1.67 6.42 19.90
N GLU A 179 -1.51 5.14 20.21
CA GLU A 179 -1.53 4.06 19.21
C GLU A 179 -2.95 3.87 18.65
N VAL A 180 -3.08 3.89 17.33
CA VAL A 180 -4.33 3.66 16.60
C VAL A 180 -4.10 2.60 15.54
N ASN A 181 -4.97 1.58 15.48
CA ASN A 181 -4.89 0.50 14.50
C ASN A 181 -6.19 0.38 13.70
N CYS A 182 -6.07 0.41 12.37
CA CYS A 182 -7.17 0.10 11.42
C CYS A 182 -6.79 -1.03 10.44
N GLY A 183 -5.94 -1.97 10.88
CA GLY A 183 -5.26 -2.99 10.04
C GLY A 183 -3.74 -2.83 10.01
N SER A 184 -3.23 -1.66 10.37
CA SER A 184 -1.82 -1.37 10.61
C SER A 184 -1.69 -0.40 11.78
N ASN A 185 -0.62 -0.50 12.57
CA ASN A 185 -0.39 0.37 13.72
C ASN A 185 0.17 1.73 13.29
N PHE A 186 -0.41 2.80 13.81
CA PHE A 186 0.09 4.17 13.74
C PHE A 186 0.16 4.77 15.13
N PHE A 187 1.12 5.64 15.39
CA PHE A 187 1.15 6.45 16.60
C PHE A 187 0.79 7.90 16.24
N ILE A 188 -0.33 8.38 16.78
CA ILE A 188 -0.90 9.69 16.44
C ILE A 188 -0.54 10.69 17.53
N VAL A 189 0.09 11.81 17.14
CA VAL A 189 0.39 12.94 18.03
C VAL A 189 -0.31 14.18 17.48
N PRO A 190 -1.32 14.74 18.17
CA PRO A 190 -1.98 15.97 17.74
C PRO A 190 -1.05 17.17 17.91
N LEU A 191 -0.82 17.93 16.84
CA LEU A 191 -0.03 19.15 16.87
C LEU A 191 -0.93 20.39 16.75
N ALA A 192 -0.49 21.50 17.35
CA ALA A 192 -1.30 22.71 17.50
C ALA A 192 -1.47 23.48 16.18
N THR A 193 -0.48 23.42 15.29
CA THR A 193 -0.46 24.18 14.04
C THR A 193 0.09 23.35 12.89
N ARG A 194 -0.22 23.76 11.65
CA ARG A 194 0.39 23.20 10.44
C ARG A 194 1.91 23.39 10.44
N GLN A 195 2.41 24.52 10.93
CA GLN A 195 3.85 24.78 11.02
C GLN A 195 4.55 23.78 11.94
N ALA A 196 3.92 23.37 13.04
CA ALA A 196 4.46 22.33 13.90
C ALA A 196 4.53 20.97 13.20
N VAL A 197 3.54 20.64 12.35
CA VAL A 197 3.58 19.43 11.50
C VAL A 197 4.75 19.49 10.52
N ASP A 198 4.93 20.62 9.82
CA ASP A 198 6.00 20.79 8.84
C ASP A 198 7.40 20.79 9.48
N ALA A 199 7.51 21.19 10.75
CA ALA A 199 8.77 21.24 11.50
C ALA A 199 9.11 19.93 12.24
N ALA A 200 8.17 18.99 12.34
CA ALA A 200 8.39 17.73 13.04
C ALA A 200 9.44 16.88 12.33
N VAL A 201 10.41 16.37 13.08
CA VAL A 201 11.43 15.45 12.59
C VAL A 201 11.53 14.28 13.55
N THR A 202 11.57 13.06 13.01
CA THR A 202 11.91 11.88 13.81
C THR A 202 13.42 11.76 13.83
N MET A 203 14.03 11.82 15.00
CA MET A 203 15.46 11.47 15.18
C MET A 203 15.72 10.00 14.85
#